data_AF-A0A8W8LW14-F1
#
_entry.id   AF-A0A8W8LW14-F1
#
_cell.length_a   1.000
_cell.length_b   1.000
_cell.length_c   1.000
_cell.angle_alpha   90.00
_cell.angle_beta   90.00
_cell.angle_gamma   90.00
#
_symmetry.space_group_name_H-M   'P 1'
#
loop_
_entity.id
_entity.type
_entity.pdbx_description
1 polymer ?
#
loop_
_entity_poly.entity_id
_entity_poly.type
_entity_poly.pdbx_seq_one_letter_code
_entity_poly.pdbx_strand_id
1 'polypeptide(L)'
;KVDELIWNRLQVPTKSLDSRFQYGQLFLVKSVTVLVNILDKIVSNKDVEKEELVRELIKTVEMLSYSNYELNMRRRECLKSDIDSVNYLSLFSSGVPINQFLFGGELGKRLDEIEKTNKAVNRVMTSKNMRRGTFHGARGQRFQPYSRPSGSQGYFRSRNVPFLGQTSKRGNYNRKFTKGKKKQE
;
A
#
# COMPACT_ATOMS: atom_id res chain seq x y z
N LYS A 1 3.50 -0.15 19.73
CA LYS A 1 4.04 1.08 19.08
C LYS A 1 4.30 0.78 17.60
N VAL A 2 4.46 1.79 16.74
CA VAL A 2 4.94 1.56 15.36
C VAL A 2 6.46 1.39 15.38
N ASP A 3 7.00 0.49 14.56
CA ASP A 3 8.45 0.32 14.38
C ASP A 3 9.10 1.60 13.85
N GLU A 4 10.25 2.01 14.38
CA GLU A 4 10.88 3.31 14.07
C GLU A 4 11.19 3.50 12.57
N LEU A 5 11.65 2.44 11.89
CA LEU A 5 11.95 2.50 10.45
C LEU A 5 10.72 2.83 9.62
N ILE A 6 9.53 2.36 10.03
CA ILE A 6 8.26 2.71 9.41
C ILE A 6 7.83 4.10 9.87
N TRP A 7 7.86 4.35 11.18
CA TRP A 7 7.42 5.61 11.77
C TRP A 7 8.10 6.80 11.11
N ASN A 8 9.41 6.75 10.87
CA ASN A 8 10.15 7.85 10.27
C ASN A 8 9.73 8.16 8.83
N ARG A 9 9.11 7.20 8.12
CA ARG A 9 8.65 7.35 6.73
C ARG A 9 7.18 7.77 6.59
N LEU A 10 6.40 7.71 7.68
CA LEU A 10 4.99 8.10 7.66
C LEU A 10 4.83 9.62 7.50
N GLN A 11 3.78 10.02 6.79
CA GLN A 11 3.35 11.41 6.68
C GLN A 11 2.81 11.92 8.02
N VAL A 12 2.90 13.23 8.23
CA VAL A 12 2.44 13.88 9.48
C VAL A 12 0.96 13.58 9.80
N PRO A 13 0.02 13.63 8.83
CA PRO A 13 -1.38 13.30 9.10
C PRO A 13 -1.57 11.87 9.62
N THR A 14 -0.86 10.91 9.02
CA THR A 14 -0.91 9.49 9.41
C THR A 14 -0.32 9.26 10.79
N LYS A 15 0.79 9.93 11.14
CA LYS A 15 1.37 9.93 12.49
C LYS A 15 0.40 10.50 13.53
N SER A 16 -0.29 11.59 13.19
CA SER A 16 -1.27 12.23 14.06
C SER A 16 -2.48 11.31 14.30
N LEU A 17 -2.98 10.68 13.24
CA LEU A 17 -4.06 9.69 13.33
C LEU A 17 -3.67 8.49 14.18
N ASP A 18 -2.49 7.90 13.93
CA ASP A 18 -2.00 6.75 14.70
C ASP A 18 -1.80 7.12 16.19
N SER A 19 -1.32 8.33 16.48
CA SER A 19 -1.22 8.82 17.87
C SER A 19 -2.57 8.85 18.58
N ARG A 20 -3.65 9.23 17.89
CA ARG A 20 -5.01 9.20 18.46
C ARG A 20 -5.48 7.77 18.71
N PHE A 21 -5.21 6.84 17.80
CA PHE A 21 -5.50 5.42 18.03
C PHE A 21 -4.71 4.86 19.22
N GLN A 22 -3.42 5.20 19.35
CA GLN A 22 -2.61 4.80 20.50
C GLN A 22 -3.19 5.30 21.83
N TYR A 23 -3.70 6.54 21.84
CA TYR A 23 -4.33 7.10 23.02
C TYR A 23 -5.62 6.35 23.40
N GLY A 24 -6.48 6.02 22.42
CA GLY A 24 -7.67 5.19 22.67
C GLY A 24 -7.31 3.78 23.16
N GLN A 25 -6.29 3.17 22.54
CA GLN A 25 -5.78 1.85 22.93
C GLN A 25 -5.30 1.82 24.39
N LEU A 26 -4.66 2.89 24.85
CA LEU A 26 -4.17 3.00 26.23
C LEU A 26 -5.31 2.82 27.25
N PHE A 27 -6.46 3.47 27.02
CA PHE A 27 -7.60 3.34 27.93
C PHE A 27 -8.24 1.97 27.87
N LEU A 28 -8.32 1.36 26.68
CA LEU A 28 -8.82 0.01 26.53
C LEU A 28 -7.98 -0.99 27.34
N VAL A 29 -6.64 -0.94 27.19
CA VAL A 29 -5.72 -1.82 27.94
C VAL A 29 -5.80 -1.56 29.45
N LYS A 30 -5.92 -0.30 29.87
CA LYS A 30 -6.13 0.05 31.29
C LYS A 30 -7.45 -0.52 31.83
N SER A 31 -8.54 -0.44 31.08
CA SER A 31 -9.83 -1.01 31.48
C SER A 31 -9.76 -2.52 31.62
N VAL A 32 -9.11 -3.23 30.70
CA VAL A 32 -8.84 -4.67 30.82
C VAL A 32 -8.05 -4.97 32.09
N THR A 33 -7.01 -4.19 32.38
CA THR A 33 -6.19 -4.36 33.58
C THR A 33 -7.03 -4.20 34.86
N VAL A 34 -7.92 -3.19 34.90
CA VAL A 34 -8.85 -2.99 36.03
C VAL A 34 -9.80 -4.18 36.18
N LEU A 35 -10.36 -4.70 35.08
CA LEU A 35 -11.25 -5.87 35.11
C LEU A 35 -10.53 -7.12 35.61
N VAL A 36 -9.30 -7.38 35.17
CA VAL A 36 -8.49 -8.49 35.65
C VAL A 36 -8.21 -8.36 37.16
N ASN A 37 -7.95 -7.16 37.66
CA ASN A 37 -7.76 -6.94 39.10
C ASN A 37 -9.06 -7.16 39.90
N ILE A 38 -10.22 -6.82 39.34
CA ILE A 38 -11.52 -7.11 39.96
C ILE A 38 -11.73 -8.63 39.99
N LEU A 39 -11.47 -9.31 38.88
CA LEU A 39 -11.56 -10.77 38.77
C LEU A 39 -10.68 -11.46 39.81
N ASP A 40 -9.43 -11.04 39.97
CA ASP A 40 -8.48 -11.61 40.94
C ASP A 40 -8.99 -11.48 42.39
N LYS A 41 -9.58 -10.33 42.75
CA LYS A 41 -10.21 -10.11 44.06
C LYS A 41 -11.45 -10.96 44.28
N ILE A 42 -12.22 -11.22 43.23
CA ILE A 42 -13.42 -12.08 43.30
C ILE A 42 -12.98 -13.53 43.50
N VAL A 43 -12.07 -14.04 42.67
CA VAL A 43 -11.55 -15.41 42.72
C VAL A 43 -10.85 -15.71 44.05
N SER A 44 -10.15 -14.73 44.61
CA SER A 44 -9.46 -14.88 45.91
C SER A 44 -10.41 -14.99 47.11
N ASN A 45 -11.70 -14.64 46.95
CA ASN A 45 -12.70 -14.80 48.01
C ASN A 45 -13.48 -16.11 47.83
N LYS A 46 -13.53 -16.94 48.87
CA LYS A 46 -14.02 -18.33 48.86
C LYS A 46 -15.55 -18.53 48.75
N ASP A 47 -16.30 -17.60 48.16
CA ASP A 47 -17.75 -17.74 48.05
C ASP A 47 -18.15 -18.44 46.74
N VAL A 48 -18.94 -19.50 46.86
CA VAL A 48 -19.34 -20.41 45.77
C VAL A 48 -20.22 -19.72 44.71
N GLU A 49 -20.93 -18.65 45.06
CA GLU A 49 -21.81 -17.89 44.13
C GLU A 49 -21.04 -17.04 43.10
N LYS A 50 -19.71 -16.99 43.16
CA LYS A 50 -18.88 -16.13 42.30
C LYS A 50 -18.49 -16.77 40.97
N GLU A 51 -18.66 -18.08 40.79
CA GLU A 51 -18.17 -18.78 39.59
C GLU A 51 -18.74 -18.23 38.28
N GLU A 52 -20.04 -17.92 38.24
CA GLU A 52 -20.69 -17.37 37.04
C GLU A 52 -20.17 -15.96 36.73
N LEU A 53 -20.06 -15.10 37.76
CA LEU A 53 -19.48 -13.76 37.64
C LEU A 53 -18.03 -13.81 37.15
N VAL A 54 -17.22 -14.73 37.67
CA VAL A 54 -15.83 -14.95 37.24
C VAL A 54 -15.78 -15.32 35.76
N ARG A 55 -16.65 -16.24 35.29
CA ARG A 55 -16.72 -16.65 33.88
C ARG A 55 -17.12 -15.48 32.97
N GLU A 56 -18.12 -14.69 33.36
CA GLU A 56 -18.54 -13.50 32.58
C GLU A 56 -17.43 -12.44 32.48
N LEU A 57 -16.69 -12.21 33.58
CA LEU A 57 -15.56 -11.30 33.60
C LEU A 57 -14.40 -11.79 32.71
N ILE A 58 -14.07 -13.09 32.74
CA ILE A 58 -13.06 -13.68 31.85
C ILE A 58 -13.45 -13.46 30.39
N LYS A 59 -14.72 -13.74 30.03
CA LYS A 59 -15.24 -13.52 28.69
C LYS A 59 -15.15 -12.05 28.27
N THR A 60 -15.43 -11.13 29.19
CA THR A 60 -15.31 -9.70 28.95
C THR A 60 -13.86 -9.29 28.68
N VAL A 61 -12.90 -9.82 29.46
CA VAL A 61 -11.46 -9.60 29.25
C VAL A 61 -11.01 -10.15 27.89
N GLU A 62 -11.50 -11.33 27.50
CA GLU A 62 -11.23 -11.92 26.18
C GLU A 62 -11.74 -11.03 25.04
N MET A 63 -13.01 -10.58 25.11
CA MET A 63 -13.62 -9.71 24.10
C MET A 63 -12.88 -8.37 23.95
N LEU A 64 -12.45 -7.78 25.07
CA LEU A 64 -11.64 -6.55 25.04
C LEU A 64 -10.25 -6.80 24.48
N SER A 65 -9.63 -7.94 24.80
CA SER A 65 -8.33 -8.33 24.25
C SER A 65 -8.41 -8.53 22.74
N TYR A 66 -9.48 -9.15 22.24
CA TYR A 66 -9.76 -9.26 20.81
C TYR A 66 -9.99 -7.89 20.16
N SER A 67 -10.75 -7.00 20.83
CA SER A 67 -10.96 -5.62 20.36
C SER A 67 -9.64 -4.85 20.24
N ASN A 68 -8.70 -5.07 21.17
CA ASN A 68 -7.35 -4.51 21.09
C ASN A 68 -6.56 -5.04 19.89
N TYR A 69 -6.68 -6.33 19.60
CA TYR A 69 -6.08 -6.94 18.42
C TYR A 69 -6.64 -6.35 17.12
N GLU A 70 -7.96 -6.26 16.98
CA GLU A 70 -8.61 -5.64 15.82
C GLU A 70 -8.23 -4.16 15.65
N LEU A 71 -8.12 -3.41 16.76
CA LEU A 71 -7.62 -2.04 16.72
C LEU A 71 -6.20 -1.98 16.12
N ASN A 72 -5.30 -2.89 16.54
CA ASN A 72 -3.95 -2.94 15.98
C ASN A 72 -3.96 -3.29 14.48
N MET A 73 -4.86 -4.18 14.04
CA MET A 73 -5.04 -4.49 12.62
C MET A 73 -5.55 -3.27 11.84
N ARG A 74 -6.53 -2.54 12.37
CA ARG A 74 -7.03 -1.32 11.75
C ARG A 74 -5.96 -0.23 11.66
N ARG A 75 -5.11 -0.11 12.68
CA ARG A 75 -3.95 0.78 12.65
C ARG A 75 -3.00 0.39 11.51
N ARG A 76 -2.65 -0.91 11.36
CA ARG A 76 -1.83 -1.38 10.23
C ARG A 76 -2.43 -0.98 8.88
N GLU A 77 -3.74 -1.13 8.70
CA GLU A 77 -4.42 -0.71 7.46
C GLU A 77 -4.31 0.79 7.20
N CYS A 78 -4.47 1.62 8.23
CA CYS A 78 -4.30 3.07 8.10
C CYS A 78 -2.87 3.47 7.70
N LEU A 79 -1.86 2.74 8.19
CA LEU A 79 -0.45 3.01 7.83
C LEU A 79 -0.12 2.60 6.39
N LYS A 80 -0.91 1.71 5.79
CA LYS A 80 -0.67 1.16 4.44
C LYS A 80 -0.69 2.22 3.35
N SER A 81 -1.38 3.35 3.53
CA SER A 81 -1.43 4.44 2.54
C SER A 81 -0.08 5.11 2.30
N ASP A 82 0.76 5.15 3.33
CA ASP A 82 2.03 5.88 3.32
C ASP A 82 3.22 4.99 2.95
N ILE A 83 2.98 3.69 2.84
CA ILE A 83 3.96 2.66 2.58
C ILE A 83 3.65 2.09 1.19
N ASP A 84 4.68 1.73 0.43
CA ASP A 84 4.50 1.09 -0.86
C ASP A 84 3.82 -0.29 -0.69
N SER A 85 2.49 -0.26 -0.78
CA SER A 85 1.63 -1.41 -0.52
C SER A 85 1.79 -2.53 -1.53
N VAL A 86 2.40 -2.27 -2.70
CA VAL A 86 2.64 -3.28 -3.74
C VAL A 86 3.82 -4.14 -3.35
N ASN A 87 4.94 -3.51 -2.96
CA ASN A 87 6.17 -4.23 -2.63
C ASN A 87 6.16 -4.81 -1.21
N TYR A 88 5.43 -4.21 -0.27
CA TYR A 88 5.45 -4.61 1.14
C TYR A 88 4.10 -5.16 1.62
N LEU A 89 3.25 -5.67 0.73
CA LEU A 89 1.91 -6.16 1.09
C LEU A 89 1.95 -7.23 2.21
N SER A 90 2.92 -8.14 2.15
CA SER A 90 3.09 -9.23 3.12
C SER A 90 3.35 -8.72 4.55
N LEU A 91 3.90 -7.51 4.70
CA LEU A 91 4.12 -6.86 5.99
C LEU A 91 2.82 -6.54 6.72
N PHE A 92 1.72 -6.36 5.99
CA PHE A 92 0.39 -6.05 6.54
C PHE A 92 -0.49 -7.28 6.72
N SER A 93 0.03 -8.48 6.45
CA SER A 93 -0.69 -9.73 6.65
C SER A 93 -1.00 -9.96 8.14
N SER A 94 -2.15 -10.57 8.44
CA SER A 94 -2.50 -11.02 9.79
C SER A 94 -1.52 -12.04 10.36
N GLY A 95 -0.77 -12.74 9.50
CA GLY A 95 0.29 -13.67 9.93
C GLY A 95 1.53 -13.00 10.51
N VAL A 96 1.69 -11.67 10.36
CA VAL A 96 2.78 -10.95 11.01
C VAL A 96 2.42 -10.75 12.48
N PRO A 97 3.21 -11.26 13.44
CA PRO A 97 2.86 -11.17 14.86
C PRO A 97 2.80 -9.72 15.32
N ILE A 98 1.86 -9.42 16.21
CA ILE A 98 1.78 -8.14 16.91
C ILE A 98 2.37 -8.35 18.30
N ASN A 99 3.42 -7.61 18.63
CA ASN A 99 4.03 -7.65 19.96
C ASN A 99 4.14 -6.23 20.52
N GLN A 100 5.26 -5.88 21.15
CA GLN A 100 5.55 -4.49 21.51
C GLN A 100 5.45 -3.54 20.31
N PHE A 101 5.77 -4.03 19.11
CA PHE A 101 5.71 -3.32 17.86
C PHE A 101 4.60 -3.84 16.95
N LEU A 102 3.99 -2.92 16.20
CA LEU A 102 2.89 -3.23 15.28
C LEU A 102 3.33 -4.19 14.19
N PHE A 103 4.61 -4.28 13.82
CA PHE A 103 5.09 -5.20 12.79
C PHE A 103 5.98 -6.31 13.37
N GLY A 104 5.83 -6.60 14.66
CA GLY A 104 6.38 -7.80 15.29
C GLY A 104 7.85 -7.73 15.65
N GLY A 105 8.50 -6.55 15.54
CA GLY A 105 9.93 -6.41 15.77
C GLY A 105 10.76 -7.11 14.68
N GLU A 106 12.08 -6.86 14.71
CA GLU A 106 13.04 -7.32 13.70
C GLU A 106 12.69 -6.90 12.26
N LEU A 107 12.07 -5.72 12.12
CA LEU A 107 11.58 -5.22 10.84
C LEU A 107 12.64 -5.25 9.73
N GLY A 108 13.91 -4.95 10.03
CA GLY A 108 15.00 -5.01 9.06
C GLY A 108 15.14 -6.38 8.40
N LYS A 109 15.18 -7.47 9.20
CA LYS A 109 15.27 -8.84 8.67
C LYS A 109 14.09 -9.18 7.77
N ARG A 110 12.87 -8.81 8.19
CA ARG A 110 11.65 -9.05 7.39
C ARG A 110 11.66 -8.27 6.09
N LEU A 111 12.08 -7.01 6.11
CA LEU A 111 12.17 -6.21 4.89
C LEU A 111 13.16 -6.83 3.89
N ASP A 112 14.31 -7.32 4.37
CA ASP A 112 15.28 -8.03 3.53
C ASP A 112 14.71 -9.32 2.93
N GLU A 113 13.97 -10.10 3.72
CA GLU A 113 13.28 -11.33 3.28
C GLU A 113 12.20 -11.02 2.23
N ILE A 114 11.41 -9.97 2.45
CA ILE A 114 10.40 -9.51 1.50
C ILE A 114 11.07 -9.11 0.19
N GLU A 115 12.17 -8.35 0.24
CA GLU A 115 12.87 -7.91 -0.96
C GLU A 115 13.47 -9.10 -1.72
N LYS A 116 14.10 -10.06 -1.02
CA LYS A 116 14.60 -11.31 -1.62
C LYS A 116 13.49 -12.11 -2.28
N THR A 117 12.34 -12.25 -1.60
CA THR A 117 11.18 -12.97 -2.11
C THR A 117 10.60 -12.28 -3.35
N ASN A 118 10.42 -10.96 -3.32
CA ASN A 118 9.95 -10.19 -4.46
C ASN A 118 10.90 -10.30 -5.66
N LYS A 119 12.22 -10.25 -5.45
CA LYS A 119 13.22 -10.47 -6.51
C LYS A 119 13.10 -11.87 -7.11
N ALA A 120 12.94 -12.90 -6.28
CA ALA A 120 12.77 -14.28 -6.74
C ALA A 120 11.47 -14.47 -7.53
N VAL A 121 10.33 -13.98 -7.00
CA VAL A 121 9.03 -14.00 -7.68
C VAL A 121 9.10 -13.27 -9.01
N ASN A 122 9.68 -12.07 -9.04
CA ASN A 122 9.84 -11.31 -10.27
C ASN A 122 10.66 -12.08 -11.31
N ARG A 123 11.75 -12.76 -10.94
CA ARG A 123 12.51 -13.61 -11.86
C ARG A 123 11.67 -14.76 -12.43
N VAL A 124 10.86 -15.43 -11.60
CA VAL A 124 9.99 -16.53 -12.03
C VAL A 124 8.85 -16.03 -12.93
N MET A 125 8.23 -14.90 -12.58
CA MET A 125 7.09 -14.34 -13.32
C MET A 125 7.51 -13.65 -14.62
N THR A 126 8.63 -12.93 -14.64
CA THR A 126 9.14 -12.28 -15.87
C THR A 126 9.80 -13.26 -16.84
N SER A 127 10.38 -14.37 -16.35
CA SER A 127 10.88 -15.49 -17.17
C SER A 127 9.83 -16.05 -18.13
N LYS A 128 8.54 -16.07 -17.73
CA LYS A 128 7.44 -16.50 -18.60
C LYS A 128 7.11 -15.51 -19.72
N ASN A 129 7.39 -14.22 -19.53
CA ASN A 129 7.10 -13.17 -20.53
C ASN A 129 8.21 -13.02 -21.58
N MET A 130 9.44 -13.48 -21.31
CA MET A 130 10.54 -13.48 -22.28
C MET A 130 10.38 -14.55 -23.39
N ARG A 131 9.44 -15.50 -23.25
CA ARG A 131 9.10 -16.49 -24.28
C ARG A 131 8.03 -16.04 -25.28
N ARG A 132 7.62 -14.76 -25.23
CA ARG A 132 6.96 -14.08 -26.35
C ARG A 132 7.96 -13.15 -27.04
N GLY A 133 9.12 -13.71 -27.38
CA GLY A 133 9.90 -13.15 -28.47
C GLY A 133 9.06 -13.23 -29.72
N THR A 134 8.60 -12.06 -30.20
CA THR A 134 8.25 -11.91 -31.62
C THR A 134 9.48 -12.35 -32.39
N PHE A 135 9.46 -13.60 -32.85
CA PHE A 135 10.37 -14.09 -33.87
C PHE A 135 10.06 -13.28 -35.12
N HIS A 136 10.68 -12.10 -35.23
CA HIS A 136 10.84 -11.42 -36.50
C HIS A 136 11.78 -12.32 -37.30
N GLY A 137 11.16 -13.32 -37.94
CA GLY A 137 11.81 -14.20 -38.88
C GLY A 137 12.61 -13.37 -39.86
N ALA A 138 13.80 -13.86 -40.13
CA ALA A 138 14.69 -13.42 -41.19
C ALA A 138 13.88 -13.12 -42.46
N ARG A 139 13.54 -11.85 -42.68
CA ARG A 139 13.02 -11.38 -43.96
C ARG A 139 14.23 -11.00 -44.81
N GLY A 140 14.67 -11.99 -45.58
CA GLY A 140 15.15 -11.83 -46.95
C GLY A 140 16.22 -10.77 -47.15
N GLN A 141 17.46 -11.25 -47.23
CA GLN A 141 18.49 -10.70 -48.12
C GLN A 141 17.84 -10.27 -49.45
N ARG A 142 17.59 -8.98 -49.63
CA ARG A 142 17.24 -8.42 -50.95
C ARG A 142 18.54 -8.03 -51.63
N PHE A 143 18.96 -8.92 -52.53
CA PHE A 143 19.95 -8.71 -53.57
C PHE A 143 19.71 -7.35 -54.25
N GLN A 144 20.68 -6.44 -54.18
CA GLN A 144 20.68 -5.18 -54.93
C GLN A 144 21.44 -5.40 -56.24
N PRO A 145 20.79 -5.34 -57.43
CA PRO A 145 21.53 -5.27 -58.66
C PRO A 145 21.90 -3.81 -58.95
N TYR A 146 23.14 -3.65 -59.39
CA TYR A 146 23.74 -2.44 -59.90
C TYR A 146 22.90 -1.85 -61.06
N SER A 147 22.49 -0.59 -60.96
CA SER A 147 22.00 0.18 -62.12
C SER A 147 22.36 1.65 -61.97
N ARG A 148 23.09 2.12 -62.99
CA ARG A 148 23.73 3.42 -63.17
C ARG A 148 22.73 4.60 -63.23
N PRO A 149 23.20 5.85 -63.04
CA PRO A 149 22.35 7.02 -62.84
C PRO A 149 21.83 7.59 -64.17
N SER A 150 20.59 8.06 -64.19
CA SER A 150 20.09 8.96 -65.22
C SER A 150 18.95 9.81 -64.69
N GLY A 151 19.12 11.13 -64.79
CA GLY A 151 18.06 12.02 -65.24
C GLY A 151 16.95 12.41 -64.26
N SER A 152 16.98 13.69 -63.88
CA SER A 152 15.84 14.61 -63.87
C SER A 152 14.66 14.37 -62.89
N GLN A 153 14.55 15.33 -61.96
CA GLN A 153 13.35 16.13 -61.69
C GLN A 153 12.09 15.41 -61.17
N GLY A 154 11.70 15.69 -59.92
CA GLY A 154 10.35 15.34 -59.47
C GLY A 154 10.09 15.45 -57.98
N TYR A 155 9.89 16.68 -57.51
CA TYR A 155 9.07 17.09 -56.36
C TYR A 155 8.68 16.04 -55.30
N PHE A 156 9.30 16.17 -54.13
CA PHE A 156 8.77 15.69 -52.85
C PHE A 156 7.34 16.20 -52.61
N ARG A 157 6.39 15.27 -52.40
CA ARG A 157 5.27 15.36 -51.43
C ARG A 157 4.34 14.16 -51.63
N SER A 158 4.43 13.16 -50.75
CA SER A 158 3.30 12.27 -50.52
C SER A 158 2.97 12.19 -49.03
N ARG A 159 1.69 12.42 -48.76
CA ARG A 159 1.01 12.51 -47.48
C ARG A 159 0.89 11.12 -46.87
N ASN A 160 1.48 10.90 -45.71
CA ASN A 160 1.08 9.80 -44.84
C ASN A 160 -0.21 10.21 -44.12
N VAL A 161 -1.35 9.76 -44.64
CA VAL A 161 -2.65 9.76 -43.95
C VAL A 161 -2.92 8.33 -43.51
N PRO A 162 -3.19 8.05 -42.22
CA PRO A 162 -3.68 6.74 -41.83
C PRO A 162 -5.17 6.61 -42.21
N PHE A 163 -5.46 5.56 -42.97
CA PHE A 163 -6.77 5.02 -43.24
C PHE A 163 -7.30 4.37 -41.94
N LEU A 164 -8.38 4.94 -41.37
CA LEU A 164 -9.16 4.52 -40.20
C LEU A 164 -8.77 5.08 -38.81
N GLY A 165 -9.63 5.99 -38.31
CA GLY A 165 -10.07 5.94 -36.90
C GLY A 165 -9.59 7.04 -35.96
N GLN A 166 -10.48 7.99 -35.67
CA GLN A 166 -10.41 9.08 -34.68
C GLN A 166 -10.02 8.65 -33.25
N THR A 167 -9.22 9.48 -32.54
CA THR A 167 -9.46 9.77 -31.11
C THR A 167 -9.04 11.21 -30.72
N SER A 168 -10.04 11.95 -30.22
CA SER A 168 -10.07 13.04 -29.23
C SER A 168 -9.28 14.36 -29.42
N LYS A 169 -10.06 15.39 -29.77
CA LYS A 169 -10.17 16.71 -29.10
C LYS A 169 -8.87 17.42 -28.66
N ARG A 170 -8.42 18.38 -29.47
CA ARG A 170 -7.69 19.58 -29.03
C ARG A 170 -8.60 20.80 -29.15
N GLY A 171 -9.24 21.18 -28.04
CA GLY A 171 -10.01 22.41 -27.92
C GLY A 171 -9.21 23.43 -27.11
N ASN A 172 -8.62 24.39 -27.81
CA ASN A 172 -8.02 25.60 -27.24
C ASN A 172 -9.10 26.45 -26.56
N TYR A 173 -9.00 26.67 -25.24
CA TYR A 173 -9.72 27.77 -24.57
C TYR A 173 -8.72 28.85 -24.17
N ASN A 174 -8.53 29.81 -25.09
CA ASN A 174 -7.98 31.12 -24.78
C ASN A 174 -9.16 32.08 -24.64
N ARG A 175 -9.55 32.45 -23.40
CA ARG A 175 -10.34 33.65 -23.14
C ARG A 175 -9.76 34.43 -21.95
N LYS A 176 -9.06 35.49 -22.34
CA LYS A 176 -8.76 36.76 -21.66
C LYS A 176 -9.49 36.98 -20.33
N PHE A 177 -8.73 37.09 -19.24
CA PHE A 177 -9.14 37.80 -18.03
C PHE A 177 -8.64 39.24 -18.11
N THR A 178 -9.56 40.18 -18.27
CA THR A 178 -9.31 41.62 -18.11
C THR A 178 -9.35 41.98 -16.62
N LYS A 179 -8.28 42.63 -16.15
CA LYS A 179 -8.17 43.26 -14.84
C LYS A 179 -9.17 44.41 -14.70
N GLY A 180 -9.88 44.47 -13.56
CA GLY A 180 -10.59 45.64 -13.07
C GLY A 180 -10.36 45.75 -11.56
N LYS A 181 -9.81 46.90 -11.12
CA LYS A 181 -9.38 47.24 -9.74
C LYS A 181 -10.43 48.14 -9.07
N LYS A 182 -10.46 48.09 -7.72
CA LYS A 182 -10.92 49.10 -6.72
C LYS A 182 -12.45 49.24 -6.55
N LYS A 183 -13.03 49.55 -5.37
CA LYS A 183 -12.63 50.25 -4.11
C LYS A 183 -13.67 49.88 -3.01
N GLN A 184 -13.32 49.57 -1.75
CA GLN A 184 -13.41 50.45 -0.55
C GLN A 184 -14.50 51.52 -0.58
N GLU A 185 -15.53 51.37 0.25
CA GLU A 185 -15.78 52.10 1.52
C GLU A 185 -16.68 51.25 2.44
#